data_AF-A0A9Q3GFJ9-F1
#
_entry.id   AF-A0A9Q3GFJ9-F1
#
_cell.length_a   1.000
_cell.length_b   1.000
_cell.length_c   1.000
_cell.angle_alpha   90.00
_cell.angle_beta   90.00
_cell.angle_gamma   90.00
#
_symmetry.space_group_name_H-M   'P 1'
#
loop_
_entity.id
_entity.type
_entity.pdbx_description
1 polymer ?
#
loop_
_entity_poly.entity_id
_entity_poly.type
_entity_poly.pdbx_seq_one_letter_code
_entity_poly.pdbx_strand_id
1 'polypeptide(L)'
;MAHLDWVTALPPEGDKSFNAFQVLVDKYSKTPMLLAFHEDDTAMETAIMIWNKFISHTCLFQNIISDRDPKSTSELWTNLHNLFGTKISFSTA
;
A
#
# COMPACT_ATOMS: atom_id res chain seq x y z
N MET A 1 7.00 -8.89 1.14
CA MET A 1 6.08 -10.04 1.27
C MET A 1 5.04 -9.64 2.30
N ALA A 2 3.76 -9.62 1.93
CA ALA A 2 2.69 -9.26 2.84
C ALA A 2 1.84 -10.50 3.19
N HIS A 3 1.28 -10.53 4.40
CA HIS A 3 0.25 -11.48 4.82
C HIS A 3 -1.08 -10.75 4.86
N LEU A 4 -2.14 -11.42 4.39
CA LEU A 4 -3.50 -10.90 4.33
C LEU A 4 -4.41 -11.90 5.03
N ASP A 5 -5.22 -11.44 5.98
CA ASP A 5 -6.20 -12.29 6.66
C ASP A 5 -7.49 -11.53 6.94
N TRP A 6 -8.61 -12.26 7.01
CA TRP A 6 -9.92 -11.69 7.28
C TRP A 6 -10.38 -12.03 8.68
N VAL A 7 -10.91 -11.03 9.37
CA VAL A 7 -11.68 -11.19 10.60
C VAL A 7 -13.10 -10.74 10.30
N THR A 8 -14.03 -11.69 10.35
CA THR A 8 -15.46 -11.48 10.05
C THR A 8 -16.32 -11.87 11.25
N ALA A 9 -17.64 -11.78 11.08
CA ALA A 9 -18.67 -12.07 12.08
C ALA A 9 -18.54 -11.19 13.33
N LEU A 10 -18.07 -9.95 13.17
CA LEU A 10 -17.98 -9.00 14.26
C LEU A 10 -19.34 -8.30 14.46
N PRO A 11 -19.67 -7.91 15.70
CA PRO A 11 -20.79 -7.02 15.93
C PRO A 11 -20.61 -5.71 15.12
N PRO A 12 -21.64 -5.23 14.41
CA PRO A 12 -21.57 -3.95 13.71
C PRO A 12 -21.31 -2.81 14.71
N GLU A 13 -20.23 -2.05 14.50
CA GLU A 13 -19.80 -1.03 15.46
C GLU A 13 -19.41 0.31 14.79
N GLY A 14 -19.57 1.41 15.54
CA GLY A 14 -19.28 2.77 15.10
C GLY A 14 -20.30 3.37 14.12
N ASP A 15 -20.09 4.63 13.73
CA ASP A 15 -21.03 5.38 12.88
C ASP A 15 -21.28 4.73 11.51
N LYS A 16 -20.33 3.92 11.04
CA LYS A 16 -20.41 3.19 9.77
C LYS A 16 -20.84 1.74 9.92
N SER A 17 -21.00 1.24 11.14
CA SER A 17 -21.47 -0.13 11.43
C SER A 17 -20.64 -1.21 10.71
N PHE A 18 -19.32 -1.06 10.70
CA PHE A 18 -18.44 -2.08 10.13
C PHE A 18 -18.51 -3.37 10.96
N ASN A 19 -18.46 -4.51 10.29
CA ASN A 19 -18.60 -5.85 10.90
C ASN A 19 -17.49 -6.83 10.46
N ALA A 20 -16.51 -6.34 9.68
CA ALA A 20 -15.33 -7.08 9.30
C ALA A 20 -14.10 -6.18 9.25
N PHE A 21 -12.92 -6.78 9.40
CA PHE A 21 -11.65 -6.12 9.11
C PHE A 21 -10.74 -7.06 8.35
N GLN A 22 -9.93 -6.48 7.47
CA GLN A 22 -8.79 -7.18 6.89
C GLN A 22 -7.52 -6.76 7.63
N VAL A 23 -6.73 -7.77 8.00
CA VAL A 23 -5.42 -7.60 8.63
C VAL A 23 -4.35 -7.75 7.54
N LEU A 24 -3.60 -6.66 7.31
CA LEU A 24 -2.48 -6.64 6.38
C LEU A 24 -1.19 -6.49 7.15
N VAL A 25 -0.26 -7.44 6.99
CA VAL A 25 1.04 -7.39 7.68
C VAL A 25 2.17 -7.41 6.67
N ASP A 26 2.94 -6.31 6.60
CA ASP A 26 4.21 -6.35 5.88
C ASP A 26 5.23 -7.17 6.70
N LYS A 27 5.74 -8.24 6.10
CA LYS A 27 6.64 -9.17 6.77
C LYS A 27 7.99 -8.52 7.15
N TYR A 28 8.38 -7.44 6.46
CA TYR A 28 9.64 -6.76 6.75
C TYR A 28 9.52 -5.83 7.95
N SER A 29 8.62 -4.84 7.87
CA SER A 29 8.37 -3.90 8.96
C SER A 29 7.69 -4.54 10.19
N LYS A 30 7.03 -5.69 10.01
CA LYS A 30 6.18 -6.34 11.03
C LYS A 30 5.01 -5.47 11.51
N THR A 31 4.72 -4.38 10.81
CA THR A 31 3.65 -3.45 11.17
C THR A 31 2.32 -3.96 10.61
N PRO A 32 1.32 -4.27 11.46
CA PRO A 32 -0.03 -4.58 10.99
C PRO A 32 -0.78 -3.29 10.62
N MET A 33 -1.52 -3.35 9.53
CA MET A 33 -2.53 -2.36 9.15
C MET A 33 -3.90 -3.04 9.17
N LEU A 34 -4.87 -2.39 9.81
CA LEU A 34 -6.25 -2.85 9.89
C LEU A 34 -7.12 -1.96 8.99
N LEU A 35 -7.85 -2.57 8.08
CA LEU A 35 -8.83 -1.89 7.23
C LEU A 35 -10.22 -2.42 7.57
N ALA A 36 -11.15 -1.50 7.87
CA ALA A 36 -12.52 -1.81 8.22
C ALA A 36 -13.40 -1.96 6.98
N PHE A 37 -14.28 -2.96 7.00
CA PHE A 37 -15.15 -3.33 5.89
C PHE A 37 -16.50 -3.82 6.39
N HIS A 38 -17.42 -3.94 5.44
CA HIS A 38 -18.64 -4.72 5.59
C HIS A 38 -18.44 -6.11 4.98
N GLU A 39 -19.01 -7.16 5.59
CA GLU A 39 -18.91 -8.52 5.05
C GLU A 39 -19.50 -8.68 3.65
N ASP A 40 -20.46 -7.83 3.30
CA ASP A 40 -21.11 -7.77 1.99
C ASP A 40 -20.40 -6.85 0.99
N ASP A 41 -19.30 -6.18 1.39
CA ASP A 41 -18.46 -5.42 0.47
C ASP A 41 -17.94 -6.33 -0.65
N THR A 42 -17.99 -5.83 -1.88
CA THR A 42 -17.52 -6.60 -3.03
C THR A 42 -16.00 -6.75 -3.03
N ALA A 43 -15.51 -7.79 -3.70
CA ALA A 43 -14.08 -7.98 -3.91
C ALA A 43 -13.40 -6.76 -4.58
N MET A 44 -14.13 -6.02 -5.43
CA MET A 44 -13.59 -4.83 -6.08
C MET A 44 -13.47 -3.65 -5.10
N GLU A 45 -14.48 -3.40 -4.27
CA GLU A 45 -14.46 -2.31 -3.29
C GLU A 45 -13.34 -2.52 -2.26
N THR A 46 -13.22 -3.74 -1.75
CA THR A 46 -12.15 -4.12 -0.82
C THR A 46 -10.77 -3.98 -1.49
N ALA A 47 -10.60 -4.45 -2.73
CA ALA A 47 -9.34 -4.31 -3.47
C ALA A 47 -8.93 -2.85 -3.71
N ILE A 48 -9.87 -1.99 -4.10
CA ILE A 48 -9.61 -0.55 -4.30
C ILE A 48 -9.18 0.09 -2.97
N MET A 49 -9.85 -0.24 -1.86
CA MET A 49 -9.50 0.30 -0.55
C MET A 49 -8.09 -0.14 -0.14
N ILE A 50 -7.75 -1.42 -0.29
CA ILE A 50 -6.42 -1.97 0.00
C ILE A 50 -5.35 -1.28 -0.85
N TRP A 51 -5.59 -1.12 -2.15
CA TRP A 51 -4.66 -0.43 -3.05
C TRP A 51 -4.38 1.00 -2.57
N ASN A 52 -5.46 1.74 -2.27
CA ASN A 52 -5.38 3.14 -1.90
C ASN A 52 -4.81 3.37 -0.50
N LYS A 53 -4.95 2.43 0.43
CA LYS A 53 -4.55 2.60 1.84
C LYS A 53 -3.27 1.86 2.23
N PHE A 54 -3.10 0.64 1.75
CA PHE A 54 -1.95 -0.19 2.10
C PHE A 54 -0.85 -0.09 1.05
N ILE A 55 -1.13 -0.44 -0.21
CA ILE A 55 -0.11 -0.50 -1.26
C ILE A 55 0.53 0.87 -1.50
N SER A 56 -0.28 1.94 -1.54
CA SER A 56 0.19 3.32 -1.65
C SER A 56 1.07 3.78 -0.48
N HIS A 57 0.91 3.19 0.71
CA HIS A 57 1.57 3.63 1.93
C HIS A 57 2.82 2.81 2.26
N THR A 58 2.77 1.50 2.06
CA THR A 58 3.81 0.56 2.53
C THR A 58 4.66 -0.01 1.40
N CYS A 59 4.16 -0.04 0.16
CA CYS A 59 4.80 -0.75 -0.95
C CYS A 59 5.30 0.18 -2.06
N LEU A 60 4.71 1.37 -2.20
CA LEU A 60 5.10 2.37 -3.18
C LEU A 60 5.69 3.58 -2.48
N PHE A 61 7.00 3.78 -2.63
CA PHE A 61 7.64 5.01 -2.20
C PHE A 61 7.17 6.15 -3.11
N GLN A 62 6.48 7.13 -2.55
CA GLN A 62 6.05 8.30 -3.31
C GLN A 62 7.22 9.22 -3.68
N ASN A 63 8.25 9.24 -2.83
CA ASN A 63 9.46 10.03 -3.04
C ASN A 63 10.69 9.18 -2.71
N ILE A 64 11.64 9.11 -3.65
CA ILE A 64 12.91 8.42 -3.46
C ILE A 64 14.04 9.41 -3.70
N ILE A 65 15.03 9.42 -2.81
CA ILE A 65 16.31 10.11 -3.02
C ILE A 65 17.36 9.04 -3.34
N SER A 66 17.93 9.09 -4.54
CA SER A 66 19.00 8.21 -4.99
C SER A 66 20.29 8.99 -5.24
N ASP A 67 21.44 8.33 -5.28
CA ASP A 67 22.64 8.88 -5.88
C ASP A 67 22.50 9.01 -7.41
N ARG A 68 23.47 9.71 -8.04
CA ARG A 68 23.51 9.90 -9.51
C ARG A 68 24.24 8.77 -10.24
N ASP A 69 24.11 7.52 -9.78
CA ASP A 69 24.64 6.37 -10.53
C ASP A 69 23.98 6.29 -11.93
N PRO A 70 24.75 5.99 -13.00
CA PRO A 70 24.21 5.91 -14.36
C PRO A 70 22.99 5.00 -14.54
N LYS A 71 22.85 3.95 -13.71
CA LYS A 71 21.67 3.07 -13.74
C LYS A 71 20.45 3.79 -13.21
N SER A 72 20.57 4.50 -12.10
CA SER A 72 19.48 5.24 -11.46
C SER A 72 18.97 6.38 -12.34
N THR A 73 19.83 6.97 -13.18
CA THR A 73 19.47 8.00 -14.16
C THR A 73 19.09 7.45 -15.54
N SER A 74 19.11 6.13 -15.73
CA SER A 74 18.80 5.53 -17.02
C SER A 74 17.33 5.75 -17.40
N GLU A 75 17.05 5.72 -18.71
CA GLU A 75 15.68 5.85 -19.23
C GLU A 75 14.75 4.76 -18.67
N LEU A 76 15.26 3.53 -18.53
CA LEU A 76 14.50 2.41 -17.98
C LEU A 76 14.02 2.70 -16.54
N TRP A 77 14.94 3.11 -15.65
CA TRP A 77 14.59 3.39 -14.26
C TRP A 77 13.72 4.63 -14.13
N THR A 78 13.99 5.67 -14.92
CA THR A 78 13.16 6.88 -14.94
C THR A 78 11.72 6.58 -15.37
N ASN A 79 11.54 5.81 -16.45
CA ASN A 79 10.22 5.41 -16.93
C ASN A 79 9.48 4.50 -15.95
N LEU A 80 10.21 3.61 -15.26
CA LEU A 80 9.65 2.76 -14.23
C LEU A 80 9.08 3.58 -13.07
N HIS A 81 9.81 4.58 -12.58
CA HIS A 81 9.33 5.47 -11.53
C HIS A 81 8.10 6.28 -11.97
N ASN A 82 8.07 6.76 -13.21
CA ASN A 82 6.91 7.44 -13.78
C ASN A 82 5.67 6.54 -13.83
N LEU A 83 5.83 5.27 -14.24
CA LEU A 83 4.73 4.31 -14.28
C LEU A 83 4.11 4.06 -12.91
N PHE A 84 4.95 4.01 -11.87
CA PHE A 84 4.52 3.82 -10.48
C PHE A 84 4.04 5.11 -9.81
N GLY A 85 4.17 6.28 -10.46
CA GLY A 85 3.88 7.57 -9.84
C GLY A 85 4.86 7.95 -8.73
N THR A 86 6.06 7.35 -8.70
CA THR A 86 7.12 7.66 -7.74
C THR A 86 7.93 8.84 -8.24
N LYS A 87 8.07 9.88 -7.42
CA LYS A 87 9.00 10.97 -7.67
C LYS A 87 10.42 10.56 -7.27
N ILE A 88 11.33 10.53 -8.22
CA ILE A 88 12.77 10.35 -7.94
C ILE A 88 13.49 11.70 -7.88
N SER A 89 14.37 11.86 -6.90
CA SER A 89 15.27 13.01 -6.74
C SER A 89 16.69 12.50 -6.55
N PHE A 90 17.68 13.29 -6.97
CA PHE A 90 19.08 12.87 -6.92
C PHE A 90 19.88 13.71 -5.93
N SER A 91 20.63 13.06 -5.06
CA SER A 91 21.53 13.72 -4.11
C SER A 91 22.68 14.43 -4.85
N THR A 92 23.16 15.51 -4.24
CA THR A 92 24.41 16.16 -4.62
C THR A 92 25.52 15.59 -3.75
N ALA A 93 26.67 15.28 -4.34
CA ALA A 93 27.87 14.95 -3.58
C ALA A 93 28.39 16.17 -2.80
#